data_AF-W0SGF4-F1
#
_entry.id   AF-W0SGF4-F1
#
_cell.length_a   1.000
_cell.length_b   1.000
_cell.length_c   1.000
_cell.angle_alpha   90.00
_cell.angle_beta   90.00
_cell.angle_gamma   90.00
#
_symmetry.space_group_name_H-M   'P 1'
#
loop_
_entity.id
_entity.type
_entity.pdbx_description
1 polymer ?
#
loop_
_entity_poly.entity_id
_entity_poly.type
_entity_poly.pdbx_seq_one_letter_code
_entity_poly.pdbx_strand_id
1 'polypeptide(L)'
;MKRHPDLLQLSREHYGALKLARDARRAAESGATDEVTALAQRVAALFAAELDPHFRVEEQGILILLAEAGEHELAGRTLADHAELRRLAKRLATPDAETLLSFAELLGAHVRFEEREVFEAVQARLGVDTV
;
A
#
# COMPACT_ATOMS: atom_id res chain seq x y z
N MET A 1 -1.80 -8.11 -23.13
CA MET A 1 -1.62 -6.64 -23.16
C MET A 1 -0.41 -6.30 -22.29
N LYS A 2 0.47 -5.38 -22.70
CA LYS A 2 1.52 -4.89 -21.79
C LYS A 2 0.88 -3.85 -20.87
N ARG A 3 1.20 -3.91 -19.57
CA ARG A 3 0.65 -2.99 -18.58
C ARG A 3 1.11 -1.54 -18.85
N HIS A 4 0.26 -0.54 -18.61
CA HIS A 4 0.57 0.88 -18.84
C HIS A 4 1.84 1.28 -18.07
N PRO A 5 2.74 2.14 -18.61
CA PRO A 5 4.00 2.50 -17.95
C PRO A 5 3.85 3.01 -16.51
N ASP A 6 2.81 3.81 -16.24
CA ASP A 6 2.57 4.35 -14.89
C ASP A 6 2.18 3.25 -13.90
N LEU A 7 1.33 2.30 -14.32
CA LEU A 7 0.98 1.13 -13.52
C LEU A 7 2.20 0.21 -13.29
N LEU A 8 3.11 0.10 -14.27
CA LEU A 8 4.36 -0.64 -14.09
C LEU A 8 5.29 0.02 -13.07
N GLN A 9 5.33 1.35 -13.01
CA GLN A 9 6.12 2.07 -12.03
C GLN A 9 5.55 1.86 -10.61
N LEU A 10 4.23 2.00 -10.43
CA LEU A 10 3.58 1.74 -9.15
C LEU A 10 3.77 0.27 -8.70
N SER A 11 3.62 -0.69 -9.62
CA SER A 11 3.92 -2.10 -9.33
C SER A 11 5.38 -2.35 -8.91
N ARG A 12 6.34 -1.52 -9.35
CA ARG A 12 7.74 -1.65 -8.88
C ARG A 12 7.90 -1.20 -7.43
N GLU A 13 7.17 -0.18 -7.03
CA GLU A 13 7.18 0.35 -5.66
C GLU A 13 6.52 -0.64 -4.69
N HIS A 14 5.50 -1.38 -5.14
CA HIS A 14 4.87 -2.48 -4.39
C HIS A 14 5.84 -3.57 -3.90
N TYR A 15 6.94 -3.86 -4.62
CA TYR A 15 7.93 -4.83 -4.14
C TYR A 15 8.60 -4.36 -2.85
N GLY A 16 8.88 -3.05 -2.73
CA GLY A 16 9.42 -2.44 -1.52
C GLY A 16 8.43 -2.55 -0.36
N ALA A 17 7.16 -2.22 -0.61
CA ALA A 17 6.08 -2.32 0.35
C ALA A 17 5.89 -3.76 0.88
N LEU A 18 5.87 -4.76 -0.01
CA LEU A 18 5.75 -6.17 0.37
C LEU A 18 6.95 -6.67 1.18
N LYS A 19 8.16 -6.21 0.86
CA LYS A 19 9.35 -6.50 1.65
C LYS A 19 9.23 -5.91 3.05
N LEU A 20 8.81 -4.66 3.15
CA LEU A 20 8.59 -3.99 4.44
C LEU A 20 7.53 -4.72 5.27
N ALA A 21 6.39 -5.08 4.67
CA ALA A 21 5.34 -5.85 5.33
C ALA A 21 5.86 -7.19 5.88
N ARG A 22 6.59 -7.95 5.07
CA ARG A 22 7.17 -9.23 5.51
C ARG A 22 8.17 -9.05 6.64
N ASP A 23 9.07 -8.07 6.53
CA ASP A 23 10.03 -7.78 7.58
C ASP A 23 9.27 -7.39 8.87
N ALA A 24 8.27 -6.51 8.77
CA ALA A 24 7.44 -6.01 9.88
C ALA A 24 6.75 -7.15 10.64
N ARG A 25 6.11 -8.06 9.92
CA ARG A 25 5.51 -9.28 10.48
C ARG A 25 6.53 -10.11 11.25
N ARG A 26 7.72 -10.32 10.68
CA ARG A 26 8.77 -11.12 11.31
C ARG A 26 9.23 -10.52 12.65
N ALA A 27 9.46 -9.22 12.72
CA ALA A 27 9.88 -8.60 13.99
C ALA A 27 8.74 -8.57 15.02
N ALA A 28 7.50 -8.36 14.59
CA ALA A 28 6.35 -8.42 15.50
C ALA A 28 6.21 -9.81 16.13
N GLU A 29 6.50 -10.88 15.38
CA GLU A 29 6.43 -12.27 15.83
C GLU A 29 7.68 -12.77 16.57
N SER A 30 8.78 -12.02 16.60
CA SER A 30 10.03 -12.51 17.19
C SER A 30 10.03 -12.49 18.72
N GLY A 31 9.15 -11.72 19.33
CA GLY A 31 9.12 -11.48 20.78
C GLY A 31 10.27 -10.60 21.28
N ALA A 32 11.11 -10.07 20.38
CA ALA A 32 12.27 -9.26 20.71
C ALA A 32 11.93 -7.77 20.61
N THR A 33 11.96 -7.05 21.75
CA THR A 33 11.56 -5.63 21.83
C THR A 33 12.45 -4.71 21.00
N ASP A 34 13.74 -5.03 20.89
CA ASP A 34 14.71 -4.31 20.07
C ASP A 34 14.43 -4.45 18.57
N GLU A 35 14.06 -5.64 18.09
CA GLU A 35 13.64 -5.86 16.71
C GLU A 35 12.36 -5.08 16.36
N VAL A 36 11.35 -5.12 17.24
CA VAL A 36 10.11 -4.34 17.08
C VAL A 36 10.41 -2.85 17.01
N THR A 37 11.29 -2.36 17.90
CA THR A 37 11.68 -0.94 17.95
C THR A 37 12.40 -0.51 16.68
N ALA A 38 13.42 -1.27 16.27
CA ALA A 38 14.19 -0.97 15.06
C ALA A 38 13.28 -0.96 13.82
N LEU A 39 12.33 -1.88 13.75
CA LEU A 39 11.46 -1.99 12.59
C LEU A 39 10.33 -0.96 12.57
N ALA A 40 9.77 -0.59 13.73
CA ALA A 40 8.84 0.53 13.84
C ALA A 40 9.47 1.85 13.35
N GLN A 41 10.74 2.11 13.71
CA GLN A 41 11.47 3.28 13.22
C GLN A 41 11.68 3.23 11.69
N ARG A 42 12.03 2.06 11.16
CA ARG A 42 12.17 1.86 9.72
C ARG A 42 10.84 2.02 8.97
N VAL A 43 9.73 1.54 9.54
CA VAL A 43 8.38 1.79 9.01
C VAL A 43 8.12 3.28 8.96
N ALA A 44 8.34 4.03 10.05
CA ALA A 44 8.12 5.48 10.05
C ALA A 44 8.92 6.21 8.97
N ALA A 45 10.21 5.85 8.79
CA ALA A 45 11.07 6.45 7.78
C ALA A 45 10.60 6.12 6.35
N LEU A 46 10.36 4.85 6.03
CA LEU A 46 9.93 4.42 4.69
C LEU A 46 8.49 4.86 4.39
N PHE A 47 7.64 4.96 5.40
CA PHE A 47 6.28 5.43 5.22
C PHE A 47 6.28 6.88 4.71
N ALA A 48 7.06 7.76 5.36
CA ALA A 48 7.16 9.15 4.97
C ALA A 48 7.87 9.34 3.61
N ALA A 49 8.89 8.53 3.32
CA ALA A 49 9.72 8.69 2.13
C ALA A 49 9.15 8.00 0.88
N GLU A 50 8.39 6.91 1.03
CA GLU A 50 7.99 6.04 -0.07
C GLU A 50 6.47 5.79 -0.09
N LEU A 51 5.88 5.25 0.98
CA LEU A 51 4.48 4.81 0.95
C LEU A 51 3.47 5.96 0.86
N ASP A 52 3.63 7.01 1.66
CA ASP A 52 2.70 8.14 1.63
C ASP A 52 2.77 8.94 0.30
N PRO A 53 3.95 9.18 -0.30
CA PRO A 53 4.05 9.65 -1.68
C PRO A 53 3.35 8.74 -2.70
N HIS A 54 3.55 7.42 -2.61
CA HIS A 54 2.91 6.43 -3.48
C HIS A 54 1.38 6.52 -3.39
N PHE A 55 0.82 6.50 -2.18
CA PHE A 55 -0.62 6.64 -1.96
C PHE A 55 -1.18 7.94 -2.55
N ARG A 56 -0.46 9.05 -2.47
CA ARG A 56 -0.90 10.32 -3.07
C ARG A 56 -1.00 10.24 -4.58
N VAL A 57 -0.08 9.54 -5.25
CA VAL A 57 -0.12 9.36 -6.71
C VAL A 57 -1.36 8.57 -7.11
N GLU A 58 -1.69 7.52 -6.35
CA GLU A 58 -2.89 6.72 -6.60
C GLU A 58 -4.17 7.51 -6.32
N GLU A 59 -4.25 8.19 -5.18
CA GLU A 59 -5.39 9.01 -4.78
C GLU A 59 -5.68 10.15 -5.77
N GLN A 60 -4.65 10.77 -6.34
CA GLN A 60 -4.76 11.90 -7.25
C GLN A 60 -4.84 11.51 -8.73
N GLY A 61 -4.77 10.21 -9.04
CA GLY A 61 -4.78 9.70 -10.41
C GLY A 61 -5.66 8.46 -10.54
N ILE A 62 -5.16 7.32 -10.08
CA ILE A 62 -5.82 6.01 -10.21
C ILE A 62 -7.24 6.02 -9.63
N LEU A 63 -7.43 6.57 -8.43
CA LEU A 63 -8.72 6.55 -7.77
C LEU A 63 -9.74 7.49 -8.40
N ILE A 64 -9.28 8.59 -9.01
CA ILE A 64 -10.14 9.48 -9.79
C ILE A 64 -10.68 8.72 -11.00
N LEU A 65 -9.81 8.03 -11.75
CA LEU A 65 -10.20 7.22 -12.91
C LEU A 65 -11.20 6.12 -12.52
N LEU A 66 -11.01 5.46 -11.38
CA LEU A 66 -11.95 4.45 -10.88
C LEU A 66 -13.29 5.05 -10.46
N ALA A 67 -13.30 6.21 -9.81
CA ALA A 67 -14.55 6.87 -9.41
C ALA A 67 -15.36 7.34 -10.63
N GLU A 68 -14.72 7.97 -11.63
CA GLU A 68 -15.38 8.39 -12.88
C GLU A 68 -15.94 7.19 -13.67
N ALA A 69 -15.30 6.05 -13.51
CA ALA A 69 -15.68 4.76 -14.06
C ALA A 69 -16.85 4.07 -13.34
N GLY A 70 -17.31 4.59 -12.20
CA GLY A 70 -18.33 3.96 -11.36
C GLY A 70 -17.81 2.85 -10.44
N GLU A 71 -16.49 2.62 -10.37
CA GLU A 71 -15.84 1.63 -9.51
C GLU A 71 -15.65 2.16 -8.08
N HIS A 72 -16.72 2.72 -7.50
CA HIS A 72 -16.66 3.43 -6.22
C HIS A 72 -16.25 2.53 -5.05
N GLU A 73 -16.59 1.24 -5.10
CA GLU A 73 -16.21 0.25 -4.08
C GLU A 73 -14.69 0.02 -4.06
N LEU A 74 -14.06 -0.10 -5.24
CA LEU A 74 -12.61 -0.26 -5.34
C LEU A 74 -11.89 0.99 -4.81
N ALA A 75 -12.32 2.18 -5.26
CA ALA A 75 -11.74 3.43 -4.83
C ALA A 75 -11.94 3.68 -3.32
N GLY A 76 -13.15 3.41 -2.81
CA GLY A 76 -13.49 3.55 -1.40
C GLY A 76 -12.66 2.63 -0.50
N ARG A 77 -12.47 1.38 -0.91
CA ARG A 77 -11.60 0.44 -0.19
C ARG A 77 -10.14 0.90 -0.17
N THR A 78 -9.57 1.31 -1.31
CA THR A 78 -8.19 1.80 -1.36
C THR A 78 -7.99 3.00 -0.42
N LEU A 79 -8.90 3.97 -0.44
CA LEU A 79 -8.85 5.12 0.48
C LEU A 79 -8.91 4.71 1.96
N ALA A 80 -9.77 3.74 2.29
CA ALA A 80 -9.89 3.24 3.66
C ALA A 80 -8.61 2.55 4.13
N ASP A 81 -8.02 1.70 3.28
CA ASP A 81 -6.76 1.02 3.55
C ASP A 81 -5.63 2.05 3.74
N HIS A 82 -5.52 3.07 2.88
CA HIS A 82 -4.53 4.14 2.99
C HIS A 82 -4.66 4.93 4.30
N ALA A 83 -5.89 5.31 4.67
CA ALA A 83 -6.16 6.04 5.90
C ALA A 83 -5.75 5.24 7.13
N GLU A 84 -6.04 3.93 7.14
CA GLU A 84 -5.68 3.05 8.24
C GLU A 84 -4.17 2.79 8.30
N LEU A 85 -3.50 2.60 7.16
CA LEU A 85 -2.04 2.48 7.10
C LEU A 85 -1.34 3.74 7.62
N ARG A 86 -1.83 4.94 7.27
CA ARG A 86 -1.34 6.22 7.84
C ARG A 86 -1.52 6.26 9.36
N ARG A 87 -2.68 5.82 9.86
CA ARG A 87 -2.98 5.78 11.30
C ARG A 87 -2.04 4.82 12.04
N LEU A 88 -1.84 3.61 11.52
CA LEU A 88 -0.96 2.60 12.10
C LEU A 88 0.51 3.05 12.08
N ALA A 89 0.99 3.59 10.96
CA ALA A 89 2.35 4.13 10.86
C ALA A 89 2.61 5.25 11.87
N LYS A 90 1.63 6.15 12.09
CA LYS A 90 1.74 7.19 13.12
C LYS A 90 1.78 6.62 14.54
N ARG A 91 0.98 5.59 14.83
CA ARG A 91 0.97 4.92 16.14
C ARG A 91 2.32 4.29 16.48
N LEU A 92 3.04 3.77 15.48
CA LEU A 92 4.37 3.18 15.62
C LEU A 92 5.47 4.18 16.05
N ALA A 93 5.15 5.47 16.18
CA ALA A 93 6.00 6.40 16.94
C ALA A 93 6.24 5.92 18.39
N THR A 94 5.30 5.15 18.94
CA THR A 94 5.52 4.29 20.12
C THR A 94 5.58 2.85 19.63
N PRO A 95 6.77 2.22 19.60
CA PRO A 95 6.91 0.85 19.09
C PRO A 95 6.03 -0.15 19.83
N ASP A 96 5.26 -0.91 19.07
CA ASP A 96 4.30 -1.89 19.58
C ASP A 96 4.18 -3.05 18.59
N ALA A 97 4.30 -4.28 19.10
CA ALA A 97 4.30 -5.49 18.27
C ALA A 97 2.93 -5.71 17.60
N GLU A 98 1.83 -5.45 18.32
CA GLU A 98 0.47 -5.64 17.79
C GLU A 98 0.18 -4.66 16.65
N THR A 99 0.51 -3.38 16.84
CA THR A 99 0.39 -2.35 15.81
C THR A 99 1.28 -2.65 14.61
N LEU A 100 2.51 -3.14 14.84
CA LEU A 100 3.45 -3.50 13.76
C LEU A 100 2.93 -4.68 12.94
N LEU A 101 2.36 -5.69 13.60
CA LEU A 101 1.72 -6.83 12.93
C LEU A 101 0.50 -6.38 12.12
N SER A 102 -0.37 -5.56 12.70
CA SER A 102 -1.55 -5.02 12.01
C SER A 102 -1.15 -4.21 10.77
N PHE A 103 -0.10 -3.39 10.87
CA PHE A 103 0.46 -2.65 9.74
C PHE A 103 0.97 -3.59 8.65
N ALA A 104 1.71 -4.63 9.03
CA ALA A 104 2.27 -5.61 8.10
C ALA A 104 1.18 -6.38 7.33
N GLU A 105 0.16 -6.84 8.04
CA GLU A 105 -0.95 -7.59 7.46
C GLU A 105 -1.77 -6.72 6.51
N LEU A 106 -2.12 -5.51 6.94
CA LEU A 106 -2.87 -4.57 6.11
C LEU A 106 -2.08 -4.18 4.87
N LEU A 107 -0.81 -3.77 5.00
CA LEU A 107 0.01 -3.37 3.86
C LEU A 107 0.15 -4.51 2.84
N GLY A 108 0.38 -5.74 3.33
CA GLY A 108 0.50 -6.91 2.48
C GLY A 108 -0.82 -7.32 1.80
N ALA A 109 -1.96 -7.10 2.44
CA ALA A 109 -3.28 -7.37 1.87
C ALA A 109 -3.67 -6.30 0.84
N HIS A 110 -3.43 -5.03 1.18
CA HIS A 110 -3.67 -3.86 0.36
C HIS A 110 -2.92 -3.93 -0.97
N VAL A 111 -1.59 -4.13 -0.97
CA VAL A 111 -0.81 -4.25 -2.21
C VAL A 111 -1.29 -5.40 -3.11
N ARG A 112 -1.68 -6.54 -2.51
CA ARG A 112 -2.22 -7.67 -3.29
C ARG A 112 -3.58 -7.38 -3.89
N PHE A 113 -4.41 -6.62 -3.19
CA PHE A 113 -5.69 -6.16 -3.70
C PHE A 113 -5.49 -5.23 -4.89
N GLU A 114 -4.59 -4.26 -4.77
CA GLU A 114 -4.36 -3.29 -5.85
C GLU A 114 -3.84 -3.95 -7.12
N GLU A 115 -2.85 -4.83 -6.99
CA GLU A 115 -2.29 -5.56 -8.11
C GLU A 115 -3.29 -6.45 -8.85
N ARG A 116 -4.29 -6.99 -8.14
CA ARG A 116 -5.23 -7.99 -8.68
C ARG A 116 -6.54 -7.39 -9.14
N GLU A 117 -6.97 -6.29 -8.54
CA GLU A 117 -8.31 -5.73 -8.73
C GLU A 117 -8.22 -4.30 -9.25
N VAL A 118 -7.57 -3.40 -8.50
CA VAL A 118 -7.49 -1.97 -8.86
C VAL A 118 -6.76 -1.78 -10.18
N PHE A 119 -5.56 -2.34 -10.33
CA PHE A 119 -4.73 -2.14 -11.52
C PHE A 119 -5.30 -2.87 -12.74
N GLU A 120 -5.97 -4.02 -12.56
CA GLU A 120 -6.66 -4.69 -13.66
C GLU A 120 -7.89 -3.91 -14.13
N ALA A 121 -8.67 -3.33 -13.21
CA ALA A 121 -9.80 -2.46 -13.54
C ALA A 121 -9.36 -1.19 -14.31
N VAL A 122 -8.25 -0.57 -13.88
CA VAL A 122 -7.66 0.58 -14.59
C VAL A 122 -7.10 0.15 -15.95
N GLN A 123 -6.38 -0.97 -16.00
CA GLN A 123 -5.77 -1.47 -17.22
C GLN A 123 -6.79 -1.82 -18.30
N ALA A 124 -7.94 -2.40 -17.90
CA ALA A 124 -9.05 -2.68 -18.80
C ALA A 124 -9.57 -1.39 -19.46
N ARG A 125 -9.58 -0.27 -18.74
CA ARG A 125 -10.03 1.02 -19.26
C ARG A 125 -9.00 1.71 -20.15
N LEU A 126 -7.73 1.69 -19.75
CA LEU A 126 -6.63 2.21 -20.58
C LEU A 126 -6.46 1.42 -21.90
N GLY A 127 -6.97 0.19 -21.96
CA GLY A 127 -6.99 -0.64 -23.17
C GLY A 127 -8.18 -0.42 -24.10
N VAL A 128 -9.19 0.38 -23.71
CA VAL A 128 -10.41 0.61 -24.52
C VAL A 128 -10.24 1.77 -25.52
N ASP A 129 -9.21 2.61 -25.37
CA ASP A 129 -8.86 3.63 -26.36
C ASP A 129 -7.99 3.07 -27.51
N THR A 130 -8.55 2.14 -28.29
CA THR A 130 -8.16 1.94 -29.71
C THR A 130 -9.19 1.09 -30.47
N VAL A 131 -10.35 1.66 -30.83
CA VAL A 131 -11.06 1.37 -32.10
C VAL A 131 -11.72 2.66 -32.58
#